data_AF-A0A967GTR0-F1
#
_entry.id   AF-A0A967GTR0-F1
#
_cell.length_a   1.000
_cell.length_b   1.000
_cell.length_c   1.000
_cell.angle_alpha   90.00
_cell.angle_beta   90.00
_cell.angle_gamma   90.00
#
_symmetry.space_group_name_H-M   'P 1'
#
loop_
_entity.id
_entity.type
_entity.pdbx_description
1 polymer ?
#
loop_
_entity_poly.entity_id
_entity_poly.type
_entity_poly.pdbx_seq_one_letter_code
_entity_poly.pdbx_strand_id
1 'polypeptide(L)' 'MVEIIVEIAHRAGRSKVAMSGGCFQNRHLIETAVIRLQKEGFEPVWHRHVPPNDGGLALGQVIVASSALSTTT' A
#
# COMPACT_ATOMS: atom_id res chain seq x y z
N MET A 1 -6.66 -13.93 4.85
CA MET A 1 -6.18 -12.53 4.84
C MET A 1 -5.47 -12.17 3.54
N VAL A 2 -4.51 -12.96 3.05
CA VAL A 2 -3.83 -12.63 1.78
C VAL A 2 -4.75 -12.76 0.56
N GLU A 3 -5.58 -13.82 0.50
CA GLU A 3 -6.44 -14.02 -0.68
C GLU A 3 -7.48 -12.91 -0.86
N ILE A 4 -8.01 -12.31 0.22
CA ILE A 4 -8.91 -11.15 0.10
C ILE A 4 -8.18 -9.91 -0.45
N ILE A 5 -6.87 -9.74 -0.17
CA ILE A 5 -6.07 -8.66 -0.77
C ILE A 5 -5.98 -8.86 -2.30
N VAL A 6 -5.70 -10.09 -2.74
CA VAL A 6 -5.62 -10.45 -4.17
C VAL A 6 -6.97 -10.27 -4.86
N GLU A 7 -8.06 -10.73 -4.23
CA GLU A 7 -9.42 -10.58 -4.76
C GLU A 7 -9.80 -9.10 -4.93
N ILE A 8 -9.50 -8.25 -3.94
CA ILE A 8 -9.75 -6.81 -4.04
C ILE A 8 -8.87 -6.17 -5.11
N ALA A 9 -7.61 -6.60 -5.27
CA ALA A 9 -6.73 -6.09 -6.31
C ALA A 9 -7.28 -6.38 -7.73
N HIS A 10 -7.79 -7.59 -7.95
CA HIS A 10 -8.49 -7.95 -9.19
C HIS A 10 -9.73 -7.09 -9.42
N ARG A 11 -10.56 -6.89 -8.39
CA ARG A 11 -11.76 -6.04 -8.48
C ARG A 11 -11.44 -4.58 -8.74
N ALA A 12 -10.34 -4.06 -8.21
CA ALA A 12 -9.93 -2.68 -8.41
C ALA A 12 -9.39 -2.41 -9.84
N GLY A 13 -8.94 -3.44 -10.55
CA GLY A 13 -8.46 -3.33 -11.93
C GLY A 13 -7.20 -2.46 -12.09
N ARG A 14 -6.38 -2.35 -11.04
CA ARG A 14 -5.12 -1.59 -11.06
C ARG A 14 -3.93 -2.53 -10.87
N SER A 15 -2.89 -2.36 -11.69
CA SER A 15 -1.67 -3.18 -11.58
C SER A 15 -0.90 -2.92 -10.29
N LYS A 16 -0.84 -1.67 -9.82
CA LYS A 16 -0.11 -1.28 -8.62
C LYS A 16 -0.97 -1.39 -7.37
N VAL A 17 -0.48 -2.10 -6.36
CA VAL A 17 -1.18 -2.34 -5.09
C VAL A 17 -0.33 -1.84 -3.92
N ALA A 18 -0.76 -0.75 -3.28
CA ALA A 18 -0.07 -0.21 -2.11
C ALA A 18 -0.60 -0.84 -0.81
N MET A 19 0.29 -1.32 0.04
CA MET A 19 -0.03 -1.90 1.36
C MET A 19 0.52 -1.00 2.48
N SER A 20 -0.38 -0.54 3.35
CA SER A 20 -0.11 0.37 4.47
C SER A 20 -1.13 0.13 5.60
N GLY A 21 -0.88 0.69 6.78
CA GLY A 21 -1.59 0.37 8.02
C GLY A 21 -0.76 -0.55 8.92
N GLY A 22 -0.97 -0.44 10.24
CA GLY A 22 -0.20 -1.18 11.25
C GLY A 22 -0.25 -2.70 11.12
N CYS A 23 -1.30 -3.26 10.51
CA CYS A 23 -1.40 -4.71 10.26
C CYS A 23 -0.27 -5.25 9.37
N PHE A 24 0.25 -4.43 8.45
CA PHE A 24 1.35 -4.81 7.55
C PHE A 24 2.74 -4.71 8.20
N GLN A 25 2.82 -4.37 9.49
CA GLN A 25 4.04 -4.61 10.28
C GLN A 25 4.23 -6.11 10.57
N ASN A 26 3.18 -6.93 10.44
CA ASN A 26 3.30 -8.37 10.51
C ASN A 26 4.11 -8.89 9.31
N ARG A 27 5.35 -9.32 9.59
CA ARG A 27 6.29 -9.82 8.58
C ARG A 27 5.71 -10.94 7.72
N HIS A 28 5.05 -11.92 8.35
CA HIS A 28 4.48 -13.05 7.62
C HIS A 28 3.36 -12.62 6.66
N LEU A 29 2.51 -11.68 7.10
CA LEU A 29 1.45 -11.13 6.27
C LEU A 29 2.02 -10.39 5.04
N ILE A 30 2.98 -9.48 5.25
CA ILE A 30 3.50 -8.67 4.15
C ILE A 30 4.30 -9.51 3.15
N GLU A 31 5.14 -10.44 3.61
CA GLU A 31 5.92 -11.32 2.71
C GLU A 31 5.00 -12.21 1.87
N THR A 32 4.00 -12.83 2.50
CA THR A 32 3.05 -13.70 1.79
C THR A 32 2.20 -12.89 0.81
N ALA A 33 1.74 -11.69 1.19
CA ALA A 33 0.97 -10.82 0.32
C ALA A 33 1.76 -10.35 -0.89
N VAL A 34 3.02 -9.92 -0.72
CA VAL A 34 3.91 -9.52 -1.81
C VAL A 34 4.10 -10.67 -2.80
N ILE A 35 4.43 -11.87 -2.32
CA ILE A 35 4.66 -13.04 -3.18
C ILE A 35 3.37 -13.41 -3.94
N ARG A 36 2.21 -13.43 -3.27
CA ARG A 36 0.94 -13.78 -3.91
C ARG A 36 0.53 -12.74 -4.95
N LEU A 37 0.63 -11.44 -4.65
CA LEU A 37 0.33 -10.38 -5.62
C LEU A 37 1.25 -10.43 -6.85
N GLN A 38 2.55 -10.67 -6.67
CA GLN A 38 3.49 -10.82 -7.78
C GLN A 38 3.16 -12.02 -8.67
N LYS A 39 2.76 -13.16 -8.07
CA LYS A 39 2.34 -14.36 -8.83
C LYS A 39 1.09 -14.12 -9.69
N GLU A 40 0.24 -13.17 -9.30
CA GLU A 40 -0.97 -12.78 -10.02
C GLU A 40 -0.72 -11.63 -11.00
N GLY A 41 0.54 -11.19 -11.16
CA GLY A 41 0.92 -10.14 -12.11
C GLY A 41 0.76 -8.71 -11.60
N PHE A 42 0.52 -8.50 -10.31
CA PHE A 42 0.46 -7.17 -9.70
C PHE A 42 1.86 -6.64 -9.33
N GLU A 43 1.94 -5.32 -9.17
CA GLU A 43 3.09 -4.56 -8.67
C GLU A 43 2.84 -4.12 -7.22
N PRO A 44 3.15 -4.96 -6.21
CA PRO A 44 2.98 -4.57 -4.81
C PRO A 44 3.99 -3.49 -4.42
N VAL A 45 3.52 -2.49 -3.68
CA VAL A 45 4.34 -1.43 -3.08
C VAL A 45 4.06 -1.37 -1.59
N TRP A 46 5.10 -1.29 -0.78
CA TRP A 46 4.98 -1.25 0.68
C TRP A 46 6.05 -0.35 1.30
N HIS A 47 5.84 -0.05 2.58
CA HIS A 47 6.69 0.82 3.37
C HIS A 47 8.10 0.24 3.61
N ARG A 48 9.13 1.07 3.45
CA ARG A 48 10.54 0.71 3.72
C ARG A 48 11.28 1.69 4.64
N HIS A 49 11.02 2.99 4.49
CA HIS A 49 11.73 4.05 5.22
C HIS A 49 10.90 4.70 6.32
N VAL A 50 9.58 4.61 6.24
CA VAL A 50 8.64 5.09 7.25
C VAL A 50 7.78 3.92 7.72
N PRO A 51 7.32 3.89 8.97
CA PRO A 51 6.47 2.81 9.43
C PRO A 51 5.10 2.88 8.73
N PRO A 52 4.47 1.74 8.41
CA PRO A 52 3.14 1.73 7.82
C PRO A 52 2.03 2.10 8.81
N ASN A 53 2.35 2.34 10.09
CA ASN A 53 1.41 2.73 11.15
C ASN A 53 1.34 4.26 11.30
N ASP A 54 0.70 4.72 12.39
CA ASP A 54 0.46 6.14 12.64
C ASP A 54 1.74 7.00 12.72
N GLY A 55 2.90 6.39 13.01
CA GLY A 55 4.19 7.06 12.94
C GLY A 55 4.56 7.58 11.54
N GLY A 56 3.95 7.04 10.48
CA GLY A 56 4.11 7.48 9.09
C GLY A 56 2.94 8.34 8.57
N LEU A 57 1.88 8.55 9.35
CA LEU A 57 0.64 9.18 8.89
C LEU A 57 0.83 10.65 8.49
N ALA A 58 1.59 11.40 9.31
CA ALA A 58 1.87 12.81 9.06
C ALA A 58 2.54 13.06 7.70
N LEU A 59 3.44 12.16 7.28
CA LEU A 59 4.07 12.24 5.96
C LEU A 59 3.04 12.14 4.83
N GLY A 60 2.13 11.17 4.91
CA GLY A 60 1.06 11.00 3.94
C GLY A 60 0.15 12.23 3.86
N GLN A 61 -0.20 12.80 5.01
CA GLN A 61 -1.03 14.01 5.10
C GLN A 61 -0.37 15.21 4.40
N VAL A 62 0.92 15.46 4.65
CA VAL A 62 1.67 16.56 4.02
C VAL A 62 1.77 16.39 2.50
N ILE A 63 2.04 15.17 2.01
CA ILE A 63 2.12 14.89 0.57
C ILE A 63 0.78 15.14 -0.13
N VAL A 64 -0.32 14.67 0.47
CA VAL A 64 -1.67 14.89 -0.09
C VAL A 64 -2.02 16.37 -0.11
N ALA A 65 -1.76 17.10 0.99
CA ALA A 65 -2.00 18.54 1.06
C ALA A 65 -1.20 19.31 0.00
N SER A 66 0.09 18.99 -0.17
CA SER A 66 0.94 19.63 -1.19
C SER A 66 0.44 19.37 -2.62
N SER A 67 0.01 18.15 -2.92
CA SER A 67 -0.58 17.79 -4.22
C SER A 67 -1.87 18.58 -4.52
N ALA A 68 -2.75 18.69 -3.52
CA ALA A 68 -4.00 19.45 -3.65
C ALA A 68 -3.76 20.95 -3.92
N LEU A 69 -2.77 21.55 -3.26
CA LEU A 69 -2.39 22.95 -3.47
C LEU A 69 -1.78 23.20 -4.86
N SER A 70 -0.99 22.25 -5.36
CA SER A 70 -0.30 22.36 -6.65
C SER A 70 -1.24 22.28 -7.86
N THR A 71 -2.47 21.78 -7.68
CA THR A 71 -3.47 21.61 -8.76
C THR A 71 -4.30 22.89 -9.01
N THR A 72 -4.08 23.95 -8.23
CA THR A 72 -4.83 25.23 -8.32
C THR A 72 -4.08 26.32 -9.12
N THR A 73 -2.97 25.98 -9.78
CA THR A 73 -2.22 26.90 -10.69
C THR A 73 -2.22 26.33 -12.10
#